data_AF-A0AAU5PYW1-F1
#
_entry.id   AF-A0AAU5PYW1-F1
#
_cell.length_a   1.000
_cell.length_b   1.000
_cell.length_c   1.000
_cell.angle_alpha   90.00
_cell.angle_beta   90.00
_cell.angle_gamma   90.00
#
_symmetry.space_group_name_H-M   'P 1'
#
loop_
_entity.id
_entity.type
_entity.pdbx_description
1 polymer ?
#
loop_
_entity_poly.entity_id
_entity_poly.type
_entity_poly.pdbx_seq_one_letter_code
_entity_poly.pdbx_strand_id
1 'polypeptide(L)'
;MTQTRPHAAAPVVHDQVVPGGECPEVASLVAPYLRIIRSALPPVEAERFFVRALDAHEEERRRAGALQLGFSAYLSDGLGETWGGSLAHTSAWEAMQAIRQLVRKAPRADLAAYLRLGLGLVRERGTAAPDRAPVPVGA
;
A
#
# COMPACT_ATOMS: atom_id res chain seq x y z
N MET A 1 14.69 -30.63 -49.28
CA MET A 1 15.46 -30.54 -48.03
C MET A 1 15.33 -29.12 -47.52
N THR A 2 14.50 -28.89 -46.50
CA THR A 2 14.25 -27.56 -45.94
C THR A 2 14.46 -27.66 -44.44
N GLN A 3 15.47 -26.95 -43.94
CA GLN A 3 15.97 -27.00 -42.57
C GLN A 3 15.01 -26.22 -41.64
N THR A 4 14.32 -26.91 -40.76
CA THR A 4 13.58 -26.29 -39.64
C THR A 4 14.58 -25.94 -38.54
N ARG A 5 14.87 -24.65 -38.34
CA ARG A 5 15.61 -24.17 -37.17
C ARG A 5 14.71 -24.24 -35.94
N PRO A 6 15.14 -24.85 -34.83
CA PRO A 6 14.39 -24.78 -33.59
C PRO A 6 14.44 -23.35 -33.05
N HIS A 7 13.27 -22.76 -32.86
CA HIS A 7 13.11 -21.49 -32.15
C HIS A 7 13.48 -21.74 -30.69
N ALA A 8 14.64 -21.25 -30.27
CA ALA A 8 15.09 -21.33 -28.89
C ALA A 8 14.07 -20.59 -28.01
N ALA A 9 13.37 -21.33 -27.17
CA ALA A 9 12.54 -20.75 -26.12
C ALA A 9 13.48 -20.01 -25.17
N ALA A 10 13.42 -18.67 -25.21
CA ALA A 10 14.07 -17.86 -24.20
C ALA A 10 13.48 -18.22 -22.82
N PRO A 11 14.31 -18.43 -21.79
CA PRO A 11 13.81 -18.66 -20.46
C PRO A 11 13.05 -17.41 -20.02
N VAL A 12 11.74 -17.55 -19.78
CA VAL A 12 10.93 -16.48 -19.21
C VAL A 12 11.40 -16.32 -17.78
N VAL A 13 12.23 -15.31 -17.55
CA VAL A 13 12.63 -14.87 -16.21
C VAL A 13 11.40 -14.27 -15.53
N HIS A 14 10.57 -15.12 -14.93
CA HIS A 14 9.51 -14.73 -14.02
C HIS A 14 10.08 -14.43 -12.63
N ASP A 15 11.05 -13.51 -12.57
CA ASP A 15 11.56 -12.98 -11.32
C ASP A 15 11.26 -11.48 -11.20
N GLN A 16 10.11 -11.07 -11.75
CA GLN A 16 9.54 -9.79 -11.36
C GLN A 16 8.93 -9.98 -9.98
N VAL A 17 9.65 -9.53 -8.96
CA VAL A 17 9.09 -9.32 -7.62
C VAL A 17 7.90 -8.38 -7.79
N VAL A 18 6.70 -8.95 -7.79
CA VAL A 18 5.46 -8.17 -7.90
C VAL A 18 5.26 -7.48 -6.55
N PRO A 19 5.25 -6.13 -6.51
CA PRO A 19 5.07 -5.41 -5.25
C PRO A 19 3.69 -5.75 -4.66
N GLY A 20 3.66 -6.34 -3.45
CA GLY A 20 2.42 -6.63 -2.75
C GLY A 20 1.82 -8.04 -2.92
N GLY A 21 2.58 -8.99 -3.46
CA GLY A 21 2.18 -10.40 -3.60
C GLY A 21 2.17 -10.87 -5.05
N GLU A 22 1.78 -12.11 -5.32
CA GLU A 22 1.96 -12.77 -6.63
C GLU A 22 0.98 -12.33 -7.74
N CYS A 23 0.24 -11.23 -7.58
CA CYS A 23 -0.83 -10.82 -8.50
C CYS A 23 -0.60 -9.41 -9.10
N PRO A 24 0.07 -9.32 -10.26
CA PRO A 24 0.38 -8.06 -10.93
C PRO A 24 -0.84 -7.17 -11.23
N GLU A 25 -1.98 -7.79 -11.52
CA GLU A 25 -3.23 -7.11 -11.85
C GLU A 25 -3.75 -6.34 -10.63
N VAL A 26 -3.72 -6.98 -9.45
CA VAL A 26 -4.15 -6.35 -8.19
C VAL A 26 -3.18 -5.25 -7.80
N ALA A 27 -1.87 -5.44 -8.01
CA ALA A 27 -0.88 -4.41 -7.71
C ALA A 27 -1.14 -3.12 -8.50
N SER A 28 -1.50 -3.26 -9.78
CA SER A 28 -1.86 -2.13 -10.64
C SER A 28 -3.11 -1.40 -10.15
N LEU A 29 -4.09 -2.13 -9.60
CA LEU A 29 -5.32 -1.56 -9.04
C LEU A 29 -5.11 -0.93 -7.65
N VAL A 30 -4.19 -1.45 -6.86
CA VAL A 30 -3.87 -0.97 -5.50
C VAL A 30 -2.99 0.29 -5.53
N ALA A 31 -2.09 0.41 -6.51
CA ALA A 31 -1.11 1.50 -6.58
C ALA A 31 -1.72 2.92 -6.51
N PRO A 32 -2.85 3.25 -7.19
CA PRO A 32 -3.50 4.56 -7.06
C PRO A 32 -3.95 4.87 -5.64
N TYR A 33 -4.47 3.89 -4.90
CA TYR A 33 -4.95 4.09 -3.53
C TYR A 33 -3.80 4.30 -2.55
N LEU A 34 -2.68 3.58 -2.73
CA LEU A 34 -1.45 3.86 -1.98
C LEU A 34 -0.95 5.29 -2.22
N ARG A 35 -1.05 5.78 -3.47
CA ARG A 35 -0.70 7.16 -3.82
C ARG A 35 -1.64 8.17 -3.17
N ILE A 36 -2.94 7.90 -3.10
CA ILE A 36 -3.93 8.76 -2.45
C ILE A 36 -3.58 8.92 -0.97
N ILE A 37 -3.38 7.82 -0.23
CA ILE A 37 -3.02 7.86 1.20
C ILE A 37 -1.76 8.71 1.42
N ARG A 38 -0.72 8.47 0.61
CA ARG A 38 0.58 9.19 0.70
C ARG A 38 0.51 10.67 0.33
N SER A 39 -0.50 11.08 -0.43
CA SER A 39 -0.66 12.45 -0.89
C SER A 39 -1.65 13.23 -0.03
N ALA A 40 -2.61 12.55 0.58
CA ALA A 40 -3.60 13.14 1.48
C ALA A 40 -3.01 13.45 2.85
N LEU A 41 -2.12 12.59 3.37
CA LEU A 41 -1.58 12.72 4.72
C LEU A 41 -0.15 13.30 4.72
N PRO A 42 0.23 14.10 5.75
CA PRO A 42 1.62 14.41 6.04
C PRO A 42 2.48 13.14 6.19
N PRO A 43 3.77 13.14 5.84
CA PRO A 43 4.59 11.92 5.84
C PRO A 43 4.59 11.13 7.16
N VAL A 44 4.73 11.83 8.29
CA VAL A 44 4.71 11.22 9.64
C VAL A 44 3.36 10.55 9.94
N GLU A 45 2.27 11.19 9.51
CA GLU A 45 0.92 10.68 9.70
C GLU A 45 0.62 9.52 8.75
N ALA A 46 1.09 9.58 7.49
CA ALA A 46 1.00 8.49 6.54
C ALA A 46 1.75 7.24 7.02
N GLU A 47 2.96 7.42 7.56
CA GLU A 47 3.72 6.32 8.16
C GLU A 47 2.96 5.70 9.34
N ARG A 48 2.48 6.53 10.27
CA ARG A 48 1.66 6.06 11.40
C ARG A 48 0.42 5.30 10.90
N PHE A 49 -0.25 5.80 9.88
CA PHE A 49 -1.43 5.17 9.30
C PHE A 49 -1.12 3.78 8.73
N PHE A 50 -0.04 3.63 7.96
CA PHE A 50 0.37 2.32 7.43
C PHE A 50 0.80 1.34 8.53
N VAL A 51 1.49 1.81 9.57
CA VAL A 51 1.84 0.99 10.74
C VAL A 51 0.58 0.51 11.44
N ARG A 52 -0.38 1.40 11.72
CA ARG A 52 -1.66 1.01 12.34
C ARG A 52 -2.50 0.08 11.48
N ALA A 53 -2.45 0.23 10.16
CA ALA A 53 -3.08 -0.71 9.24
C ALA A 53 -2.41 -2.10 9.30
N LEU A 54 -1.08 -2.17 9.43
CA LEU A 54 -0.38 -3.45 9.61
C LEU A 54 -0.79 -4.11 10.94
N ASP A 55 -0.75 -3.36 12.04
CA ASP A 55 -1.16 -3.83 13.38
C ASP A 55 -2.61 -4.37 13.33
N ALA A 56 -3.53 -3.63 12.71
CA ALA A 56 -4.92 -4.03 12.56
C ALA A 56 -5.11 -5.29 11.72
N HIS A 57 -4.32 -5.46 10.66
CA HIS A 57 -4.35 -6.67 9.84
C HIS A 57 -3.83 -7.90 10.62
N GLU A 58 -2.76 -7.73 11.38
CA GLU A 58 -2.20 -8.79 12.22
C GLU A 58 -3.15 -9.16 13.37
N GLU A 59 -3.80 -8.17 14.00
CA GLU A 59 -4.81 -8.41 15.03
C GLU A 59 -6.02 -9.18 14.49
N GLU A 60 -6.56 -8.77 13.33
CA GLU A 60 -7.66 -9.48 12.65
C GLU A 60 -7.27 -10.94 12.36
N ARG A 61 -6.04 -11.18 11.90
CA ARG A 61 -5.54 -12.54 11.66
C ARG A 61 -5.37 -13.34 12.94
N ARG A 62 -4.83 -12.73 14.00
CA ARG A 62 -4.60 -13.40 15.30
C ARG A 62 -5.90 -13.82 15.97
N ARG A 63 -6.96 -13.01 15.80
CA ARG A 63 -8.30 -13.27 16.35
C ARG A 63 -9.24 -13.93 15.36
N ALA A 64 -8.74 -14.41 14.22
CA ALA A 64 -9.53 -15.17 13.27
C ALA A 64 -10.17 -16.39 13.98
N GLY A 65 -11.49 -16.42 14.05
CA GLY A 65 -12.24 -17.46 14.76
C GLY A 65 -12.67 -17.11 16.19
N ALA A 66 -12.30 -15.94 16.72
CA ALA A 66 -12.82 -15.35 17.96
C ALA A 66 -13.58 -14.04 17.67
N LEU A 67 -14.14 -13.40 18.71
CA LEU A 67 -15.01 -12.21 18.69
C LEU A 67 -14.81 -11.21 17.50
N GLN A 68 -15.94 -10.82 16.91
CA GLN A 68 -16.18 -10.27 15.56
C GLN A 68 -15.71 -8.82 15.27
N LEU A 69 -14.61 -8.33 15.82
CA LEU A 69 -14.09 -7.04 15.36
C LEU A 69 -13.25 -7.26 14.09
N GLY A 70 -13.61 -6.58 13.01
CA GLY A 70 -12.87 -6.64 11.75
C GLY A 70 -11.71 -5.65 11.71
N PHE A 71 -10.88 -5.76 10.68
CA PHE A 71 -9.76 -4.86 10.39
C PHE A 71 -10.08 -3.38 10.64
N SER A 72 -11.22 -2.90 10.13
CA SER A 72 -11.58 -1.48 10.24
C SER A 72 -11.82 -1.07 11.69
N ALA A 73 -12.33 -1.95 12.54
CA ALA A 73 -12.49 -1.66 13.96
C ALA A 73 -11.13 -1.53 14.65
N TYR A 74 -10.20 -2.46 14.40
CA TYR A 74 -8.84 -2.38 14.95
C TYR A 74 -8.05 -1.19 14.41
N LEU A 75 -8.24 -0.84 13.13
CA LEU A 75 -7.61 0.32 12.56
C LEU A 75 -8.15 1.62 13.18
N SER A 76 -9.47 1.73 13.33
CA SER A 76 -10.08 2.90 13.98
C SER A 76 -9.58 3.06 15.42
N ASP A 77 -9.51 1.96 16.17
CA ASP A 77 -8.99 1.94 17.54
C ASP A 77 -7.51 2.38 17.59
N GLY A 78 -6.68 1.82 16.70
CA GLY A 78 -5.25 2.15 16.62
C GLY A 78 -4.93 3.58 16.16
N LEU A 79 -5.84 4.23 15.42
CA LEU A 79 -5.71 5.62 14.98
C LEU A 79 -6.19 6.62 16.05
N GLY A 80 -7.08 6.19 16.95
CA GLY A 80 -7.59 6.97 18.07
C GLY A 80 -8.72 7.94 17.70
N GLU A 81 -9.29 8.57 18.72
CA GLU A 81 -10.51 9.40 18.62
C GLU A 81 -10.37 10.67 17.77
N THR A 82 -9.14 11.14 17.55
CA THR A 82 -8.88 12.34 16.75
C THR A 82 -8.87 12.05 15.24
N TRP A 83 -8.92 10.78 14.85
CA TRP A 83 -8.99 10.39 13.44
C TRP A 83 -10.36 10.69 12.83
N GLY A 84 -10.37 11.09 11.56
CA GLY A 84 -11.61 11.36 10.81
C GLY A 84 -12.12 12.80 10.93
N GLY A 85 -11.38 13.69 11.61
CA GLY A 85 -11.71 15.11 11.72
C GLY A 85 -11.42 15.94 10.46
N SER A 86 -10.93 15.33 9.38
CA SER A 86 -10.55 16.03 8.15
C SER A 86 -10.85 15.22 6.89
N LEU A 87 -11.02 15.91 5.75
CA LEU A 87 -11.16 15.28 4.43
C LEU A 87 -9.93 14.44 4.04
N ALA A 88 -8.75 14.81 4.54
CA ALA A 88 -7.53 14.04 4.34
C ALA A 88 -7.62 12.67 5.02
N HIS A 89 -8.09 12.63 6.28
CA HIS A 89 -8.33 11.39 7.01
C HIS A 89 -9.38 10.53 6.34
N THR A 90 -10.50 11.13 5.92
CA THR A 90 -11.56 10.41 5.20
C THR A 90 -11.04 9.84 3.88
N SER A 91 -10.25 10.60 3.12
CA SER A 91 -9.68 10.13 1.85
C SER A 91 -8.73 8.95 2.05
N ALA A 92 -7.86 9.01 3.07
CA ALA A 92 -6.96 7.91 3.40
C ALA A 92 -7.73 6.67 3.88
N TRP A 93 -8.78 6.86 4.67
CA TRP A 93 -9.67 5.80 5.12
C TRP A 93 -10.35 5.08 3.95
N GLU A 94 -11.02 5.82 3.07
CA GLU A 94 -11.71 5.26 1.90
C GLU A 94 -10.74 4.54 0.95
N ALA A 95 -9.55 5.11 0.73
CA ALA A 95 -8.52 4.46 -0.06
C ALA A 95 -8.07 3.12 0.58
N MET A 96 -7.95 3.06 1.90
CA MET A 96 -7.63 1.82 2.61
C MET A 96 -8.76 0.77 2.47
N GLN A 97 -10.02 1.18 2.57
CA GLN A 97 -11.14 0.28 2.38
C GLN A 97 -11.18 -0.27 0.94
N ALA A 98 -10.92 0.57 -0.06
CA ALA A 98 -10.81 0.14 -1.45
C ALA A 98 -9.69 -0.91 -1.65
N ILE A 99 -8.50 -0.68 -1.07
CA ILE A 99 -7.40 -1.67 -1.11
C ILE A 99 -7.85 -2.98 -0.49
N ARG A 100 -8.47 -2.94 0.69
CA ARG A 100 -8.95 -4.15 1.37
C ARG A 100 -9.98 -4.91 0.56
N GLN A 101 -10.90 -4.21 -0.10
CA GLN A 101 -11.90 -4.85 -0.98
C GLN A 101 -11.26 -5.50 -2.21
N LEU A 102 -10.25 -4.87 -2.81
CA LEU A 102 -9.50 -5.45 -3.93
C LEU A 102 -8.76 -6.72 -3.50
N VAL A 103 -8.03 -6.66 -2.39
CA VAL A 103 -7.25 -7.80 -1.88
C VAL A 103 -8.17 -8.96 -1.47
N ARG A 104 -9.30 -8.69 -0.80
CA ARG A 104 -10.27 -9.74 -0.42
C ARG A 104 -10.84 -10.51 -1.61
N LYS A 105 -10.92 -9.89 -2.79
CA LYS A 105 -11.41 -10.52 -4.03
C LYS A 105 -10.33 -11.31 -4.78
N ALA A 106 -9.08 -11.22 -4.35
CA ALA A 106 -7.94 -11.83 -5.02
C ALA A 106 -7.18 -12.79 -4.07
N PRO A 107 -7.41 -14.12 -4.16
CA PRO A 107 -6.83 -15.09 -3.22
C PRO A 107 -5.29 -15.10 -3.13
N ARG A 108 -4.61 -14.62 -4.18
CA ARG A 108 -3.13 -14.56 -4.26
C ARG A 108 -2.54 -13.23 -3.80
N ALA A 109 -3.39 -12.26 -3.46
CA ALA A 109 -2.96 -10.95 -3.01
C ALA A 109 -2.73 -10.94 -1.49
N ASP A 110 -1.67 -10.28 -1.02
CA ASP A 110 -1.38 -10.13 0.40
C ASP A 110 -1.52 -8.66 0.81
N LEU A 111 -2.48 -8.37 1.69
CA LEU A 111 -2.69 -7.02 2.21
C LEU A 111 -1.44 -6.52 2.93
N ALA A 112 -0.78 -7.36 3.72
CA ALA A 112 0.40 -6.97 4.48
C ALA A 112 1.53 -6.52 3.55
N ALA A 113 1.72 -7.20 2.43
CA ALA A 113 2.72 -6.83 1.44
C ALA A 113 2.44 -5.46 0.80
N TYR A 114 1.18 -5.13 0.47
CA TYR A 114 0.82 -3.80 -0.03
C TYR A 114 0.99 -2.69 1.02
N LEU A 115 0.68 -2.98 2.28
CA LEU A 115 0.87 -2.02 3.38
C LEU A 115 2.36 -1.74 3.62
N ARG A 116 3.20 -2.78 3.59
CA ARG A 116 4.67 -2.63 3.67
C ARG A 116 5.23 -1.84 2.49
N LEU A 117 4.72 -2.06 1.28
CA LEU A 117 5.06 -1.25 0.11
C LEU A 117 4.70 0.22 0.33
N GLY A 118 3.48 0.51 0.78
CA GLY A 118 3.04 1.87 1.12
C GLY A 118 3.96 2.55 2.14
N LEU A 119 4.32 1.82 3.20
CA LEU A 119 5.24 2.28 4.25
C LEU A 119 6.65 2.57 3.71
N GLY A 120 7.21 1.68 2.88
CA GLY A 120 8.51 1.88 2.23
C GLY A 120 8.52 3.16 1.37
N LEU A 121 7.48 3.35 0.56
CA LEU A 121 7.33 4.52 -0.29
C LEU A 121 7.17 5.84 0.48
N VAL A 122 6.65 5.82 1.71
CA VAL A 122 6.62 7.01 2.59
C VAL A 122 8.03 7.32 3.10
N ARG A 123 8.75 6.30 3.56
CA ARG A 123 10.11 6.45 4.13
C ARG A 123 11.12 6.94 3.09
N GLU A 124 11.08 6.41 1.88
CA GLU A 124 11.92 6.86 0.76
C GLU A 124 11.67 8.34 0.40
N ARG A 125 10.43 8.80 0.53
CA ARG A 125 10.09 10.21 0.29
C ARG A 125 10.59 11.13 1.41
N GLY A 126 10.65 10.63 2.65
CA GLY A 126 11.20 11.35 3.80
C GLY A 126 12.72 11.51 3.73
N THR A 127 13.44 10.55 3.14
CA THR A 127 14.90 10.63 2.94
C THR A 127 15.30 11.43 1.71
N ALA A 128 14.44 11.50 0.68
CA ALA A 128 14.70 12.22 -0.57
C ALA A 128 14.41 13.74 -0.52
N ALA A 129 14.25 14.34 0.66
CA ALA A 129 14.07 15.78 0.81
C ALA A 129 15.38 16.48 1.25
N PRO A 130 16.31 16.82 0.34
CA PRO A 130 17.24 17.89 0.59
C PRO A 130 16.56 19.22 0.24
N ASP A 131 16.53 20.11 1.23
CA ASP A 131 16.55 21.57 1.13
C ASP A 131 16.25 22.18 -0.26
N ARG A 132 14.97 22.44 -0.56
CA ARG A 132 14.64 23.41 -1.62
C ARG A 132 14.94 24.80 -1.07
N ALA A 133 16.16 25.27 -1.29
CA ALA A 133 16.50 26.67 -1.11
C ALA A 133 15.51 27.55 -1.91
N PRO A 134 14.98 28.64 -1.31
CA PRO A 134 14.10 29.56 -2.02
C PRO A 134 14.86 30.21 -3.18
N VAL A 135 14.29 30.13 -4.39
CA VAL A 135 14.79 30.84 -5.56
C VAL A 135 14.62 32.34 -5.30
N PRO A 136 15.68 33.16 -5.32
CA PRO A 136 15.53 34.60 -5.18
C PRO A 136 14.82 35.15 -6.42
N VAL A 137 13.66 35.77 -6.21
CA VAL A 137 13.01 36.60 -7.23
C VAL A 137 13.80 37.90 -7.29
N GLY A 138 14.54 38.09 -8.39
CA GLY A 138 15.31 39.30 -8.66
C GLY A 138 14.41 40.54 -8.74
N ALA A 139 14.94 41.64 -8.22
CA ALA A 139 14.33 42.97 -8.15
C ALA A 139 14.18 43.65 -9.52
#